data_AF-A0A916XHG2-F1
#
_entry.id   AF-A0A916XHG2-F1
#
_cell.length_a   1.000
_cell.length_b   1.000
_cell.length_c   1.000
_cell.angle_alpha   90.00
_cell.angle_beta   90.00
_cell.angle_gamma   90.00
#
_symmetry.space_group_name_H-M   'P 1'
#
loop_
_entity.id
_entity.type
_entity.pdbx_description
1 polymer ?
#
loop_
_entity_poly.entity_id
_entity_poly.type
_entity_poly.pdbx_seq_one_letter_code
_entity_poly.pdbx_strand_id
1 'polypeptide(L)'
;MAAERFVSQADFARRRSVSRKAVTGWKQKGLLVLREDGMVDVEASEWNLDQRPANYRGGVTHRPVRAAPGNSEPAPRAKRPPPDTPAGEEPPEADAAARDMDPENLTHAEAVRRKENMLGLLRKHELEVSRREWVRVEDVAKLVEHDYATIRERLLTIPGKLAPELDSANQATIETAIRREIVEALNELHDPAGLAGRAGSGDEAAGGPGGAEAAA
;
A
#
# COMPACT_ATOMS: atom_id res chain seq x y z
N MET A 1 53.36 -7.10 -22.92
CA MET A 1 53.01 -8.44 -23.42
C MET A 1 51.66 -8.33 -24.11
N ALA A 2 51.60 -8.59 -25.41
CA ALA A 2 50.39 -8.41 -26.21
C ALA A 2 49.32 -9.40 -25.74
N ALA A 3 48.30 -8.91 -25.04
CA ALA A 3 47.17 -9.72 -24.63
C ALA A 3 46.41 -10.13 -25.89
N GLU A 4 46.24 -11.44 -26.11
CA GLU A 4 45.30 -11.95 -27.09
C GLU A 4 43.93 -11.34 -26.78
N ARG A 5 43.49 -10.46 -27.69
CA ARG A 5 42.24 -9.70 -27.56
C ARG A 5 41.01 -10.60 -27.63
N PHE A 6 41.15 -11.77 -28.25
CA PHE A 6 40.10 -12.75 -28.44
C PHE A 6 40.59 -14.11 -27.95
N VAL A 7 39.87 -14.71 -27.01
CA VAL A 7 40.23 -16.01 -26.43
C VAL A 7 39.00 -16.91 -26.34
N SER A 8 39.23 -18.23 -26.27
CA SER A 8 38.14 -19.17 -26.04
C SER A 8 37.53 -18.98 -24.65
N GLN A 9 36.27 -19.40 -24.46
CA GLN A 9 35.60 -19.31 -23.16
C GLN A 9 36.34 -20.09 -22.05
N ALA A 10 37.03 -21.17 -22.42
CA ALA A 10 37.81 -21.97 -21.47
C ALA A 10 39.10 -21.26 -21.05
N ASP A 11 39.76 -20.59 -21.99
CA ASP A 11 40.97 -19.81 -21.72
C ASP A 11 40.65 -18.52 -20.96
N PHE A 12 39.52 -17.87 -21.25
CA PHE A 12 39.01 -16.74 -20.47
C PHE A 12 38.75 -17.12 -19.01
N ALA A 13 38.14 -18.29 -18.77
CA ALA A 13 37.87 -18.80 -17.43
C ALA A 13 39.17 -19.02 -16.62
N ARG A 14 40.18 -19.61 -17.27
CA ARG A 14 41.51 -19.84 -16.68
C ARG A 14 42.22 -18.52 -16.36
N ARG A 15 42.19 -17.57 -17.30
CA ARG A 15 42.85 -16.26 -17.15
C ARG A 15 42.27 -15.43 -16.01
N ARG A 16 40.96 -15.48 -15.80
CA ARG A 16 40.26 -14.76 -14.72
C ARG A 16 40.10 -15.60 -13.44
N SER A 17 40.69 -16.79 -13.38
CA SER A 17 40.61 -17.73 -12.25
C SER A 17 39.18 -18.02 -11.77
N VAL A 18 38.25 -18.17 -12.72
CA VAL A 18 36.83 -18.48 -12.45
C VAL A 18 36.41 -19.81 -13.05
N SER A 19 35.36 -20.42 -12.49
CA SER A 19 34.84 -21.68 -13.04
C SER A 19 34.18 -21.49 -14.41
N ARG A 20 34.28 -22.51 -15.29
CA ARG A 20 33.58 -22.52 -16.59
C ARG A 20 32.06 -22.27 -16.46
N LYS A 21 31.45 -22.74 -15.37
CA LYS A 21 30.04 -22.52 -15.04
C LYS A 21 29.70 -21.03 -14.85
N ALA A 22 30.60 -20.26 -14.23
CA ALA A 22 30.41 -18.82 -14.07
C ALA A 22 30.43 -18.09 -15.43
N VAL A 23 31.34 -18.48 -16.32
CA VAL A 23 31.44 -17.94 -17.68
C VAL A 23 30.19 -18.26 -18.50
N THR A 24 29.65 -19.47 -18.41
CA THR A 24 28.36 -19.82 -19.03
C THR A 24 27.20 -18.97 -18.49
N GLY A 25 27.17 -18.72 -17.18
CA GLY A 25 26.18 -17.84 -16.56
C GLY A 25 26.30 -16.37 -17.03
N TRP A 26 27.51 -15.88 -17.29
CA TRP A 26 27.72 -14.54 -17.84
C TRP A 26 27.34 -14.43 -19.31
N LYS A 27 27.56 -15.48 -20.10
CA LYS A 27 27.06 -15.59 -21.47
C LYS A 27 25.54 -15.49 -21.52
N GLN A 28 24.83 -16.28 -20.70
CA GLN A 28 23.36 -16.26 -20.65
C GLN A 28 22.78 -14.90 -20.24
N LYS A 29 23.54 -14.15 -19.44
CA LYS A 29 23.16 -12.80 -18.98
C LYS A 29 23.59 -11.69 -19.96
N GLY A 30 24.20 -12.03 -21.10
CA GLY A 30 24.66 -11.08 -22.11
C GLY A 30 25.84 -10.20 -21.66
N LEU A 31 26.58 -10.62 -20.65
CA LEU A 31 27.67 -9.84 -20.04
C LEU A 31 29.02 -10.04 -20.76
N LEU A 32 29.17 -11.16 -21.46
CA LEU A 32 30.32 -11.42 -22.31
C LEU A 32 30.03 -10.93 -23.71
N VAL A 33 31.01 -10.28 -24.32
CA VAL A 33 30.95 -9.88 -25.73
C VAL A 33 31.57 -11.01 -26.54
N LEU A 34 30.73 -11.73 -27.28
CA LEU A 34 31.16 -12.77 -28.21
C LEU A 34 31.14 -12.24 -29.64
N ARG A 35 32.10 -12.70 -30.44
CA ARG A 35 32.12 -12.49 -31.88
C ARG A 35 31.41 -13.65 -32.60
N GLU A 36 31.12 -13.47 -33.89
CA GLU A 36 30.47 -14.48 -34.74
C GLU A 36 31.21 -15.82 -34.80
N ASP A 37 32.52 -15.83 -34.56
CA ASP A 37 33.37 -17.04 -34.48
C ASP A 37 33.32 -17.75 -33.11
N GLY A 38 32.54 -17.23 -32.16
CA GLY A 38 32.37 -17.80 -30.82
C GLY A 38 33.50 -17.48 -29.82
N MET A 39 34.46 -16.63 -30.21
CA MET A 39 35.54 -16.16 -29.33
C MET A 39 35.08 -14.99 -28.45
N VAL A 40 35.64 -14.89 -27.24
CA VAL A 40 35.33 -13.84 -26.25
C VAL A 40 36.29 -12.67 -26.42
N ASP A 41 35.76 -11.47 -26.63
CA ASP A 41 36.54 -10.23 -26.56
C ASP A 41 36.88 -9.96 -25.09
N VAL A 42 38.17 -10.11 -24.74
CA VAL A 42 38.64 -10.05 -23.36
C VAL A 42 38.46 -8.65 -22.78
N GLU A 43 38.83 -7.63 -23.53
CA GLU A 43 38.82 -6.23 -23.06
C GLU A 43 37.39 -5.75 -22.82
N ALA A 44 36.48 -6.02 -23.76
CA ALA A 44 35.08 -5.63 -23.63
C ALA A 44 34.34 -6.41 -22.51
N SER A 45 34.65 -7.71 -22.38
CA SER A 45 34.04 -8.56 -21.35
C SER A 45 34.54 -8.24 -19.94
N GLU A 46 35.84 -7.94 -19.79
CA GLU A 46 36.41 -7.53 -18.50
C GLU A 46 35.82 -6.19 -18.04
N TRP A 47 35.68 -5.21 -18.95
CA TRP A 47 35.03 -3.93 -18.64
C TRP A 47 33.57 -4.11 -18.19
N ASN A 48 32.78 -4.94 -18.87
CA ASN A 48 31.37 -5.21 -18.50
C ASN A 48 31.24 -5.88 -17.12
N LEU A 49 32.22 -6.72 -16.74
CA LEU A 49 32.24 -7.42 -15.46
C LEU A 49 32.71 -6.54 -14.30
N ASP A 50 33.69 -5.66 -14.54
CA ASP A 50 34.27 -4.78 -13.51
C ASP A 50 33.34 -3.66 -13.07
N GLN A 51 32.33 -3.31 -13.86
CA GLN A 51 31.29 -2.36 -13.46
C GLN A 51 30.38 -2.89 -12.32
N ARG A 52 30.61 -4.09 -11.79
CA ARG A 52 29.81 -4.70 -10.71
C ARG A 52 30.22 -4.18 -9.32
N PRO A 53 29.33 -3.46 -8.60
CA PRO A 53 29.55 -3.22 -7.18
C PRO A 53 29.50 -4.55 -6.41
N ALA A 54 30.41 -4.72 -5.46
CA ALA A 54 30.57 -5.97 -4.71
C ALA A 54 29.33 -6.37 -3.90
N ASN A 55 28.50 -5.41 -3.49
CA ASN A 55 27.31 -5.64 -2.67
C ASN A 55 26.02 -5.32 -3.44
N TYR A 56 25.10 -6.28 -3.48
CA TYR A 56 23.80 -6.18 -4.14
C TYR A 56 22.73 -5.80 -3.10
N ARG A 57 22.19 -4.58 -3.22
CA ARG A 57 21.08 -4.06 -2.39
C ARG A 57 19.84 -3.89 -3.27
N GLY A 58 19.06 -4.97 -3.37
CA GLY A 58 17.67 -5.06 -3.89
C GLY A 58 17.11 -3.90 -4.73
N GLY A 59 17.64 -3.68 -5.94
CA GLY A 59 17.07 -2.75 -6.92
C GLY A 59 17.53 -3.09 -8.34
N VAL A 60 16.66 -2.86 -9.34
CA VAL A 60 16.98 -3.04 -10.76
C VAL A 60 17.85 -1.86 -11.20
N THR A 61 19.16 -2.04 -11.23
CA THR A 61 20.07 -1.08 -11.84
C THR A 61 20.11 -1.31 -13.35
N HIS A 62 19.61 -0.36 -14.16
CA HIS A 62 19.88 -0.34 -15.60
C HIS A 62 21.37 -0.05 -15.82
N ARG A 63 22.08 -0.95 -16.51
CA ARG A 63 23.53 -0.87 -16.76
C ARG A 63 23.80 -0.64 -18.25
N PRO A 64 24.73 0.26 -18.62
CA PRO A 64 25.24 0.33 -19.98
C PRO A 64 26.17 -0.87 -20.26
N VAL A 65 25.82 -1.68 -21.26
CA VAL A 65 26.65 -2.78 -21.79
C VAL A 65 27.28 -2.31 -23.10
N ARG A 66 28.59 -2.50 -23.27
CA ARG A 66 29.24 -2.24 -24.58
C ARG A 66 28.89 -3.39 -25.52
N ALA A 67 28.15 -3.10 -26.59
CA ALA A 67 27.81 -4.06 -27.63
C ALA A 67 28.82 -3.98 -28.80
N ALA A 68 29.23 -5.14 -29.31
CA ALA A 68 29.91 -5.29 -30.60
C ALA A 68 28.95 -5.93 -31.62
N PRO A 69 29.12 -5.71 -32.94
CA PRO A 69 28.32 -6.39 -33.95
C PRO A 69 28.59 -7.90 -33.87
N GLY A 70 27.57 -8.65 -33.43
CA GLY A 70 27.66 -10.07 -33.11
C GLY A 70 27.10 -10.45 -31.74
N ASN A 71 26.90 -9.46 -30.84
CA ASN A 71 26.18 -9.70 -29.60
C ASN A 71 24.68 -9.71 -29.89
N SER A 72 24.07 -10.89 -30.02
CA SER A 72 22.62 -10.98 -30.15
C SER A 72 21.98 -10.32 -28.93
N GLU A 73 21.19 -9.26 -29.16
CA GLU A 73 20.26 -8.78 -28.14
C GLU A 73 19.47 -9.97 -27.61
N PRO A 74 19.22 -10.07 -26.29
CA PRO A 74 18.26 -11.03 -25.80
C PRO A 74 16.95 -10.73 -26.52
N ALA A 75 16.45 -11.69 -27.30
CA ALA A 75 15.18 -11.56 -28.00
C ALA A 75 14.13 -11.00 -27.03
N PRO A 76 13.36 -9.97 -27.40
CA PRO A 76 12.28 -9.50 -26.55
C PRO A 76 11.39 -10.72 -26.29
N ARG A 77 11.19 -11.06 -25.01
CA ARG A 77 10.19 -12.08 -24.65
C ARG A 77 8.88 -11.62 -25.28
N ALA A 78 8.43 -12.35 -26.30
CA ALA A 78 7.10 -12.16 -26.86
C ALA A 78 6.11 -12.15 -25.69
N LYS A 79 5.29 -11.10 -25.62
CA LYS A 79 4.13 -11.09 -24.74
C LYS A 79 3.31 -12.32 -25.13
N ARG A 80 3.22 -13.32 -24.25
CA ARG A 80 2.31 -14.45 -24.45
C ARG A 80 0.91 -13.83 -24.66
N PRO A 81 0.17 -14.20 -25.72
CA PRO A 81 -1.24 -13.86 -25.79
C PRO A 81 -1.93 -14.40 -24.52
N PRO A 82 -2.95 -13.70 -24.00
CA PRO A 82 -3.69 -14.18 -22.84
C PRO A 82 -4.19 -15.60 -23.13
N PRO A 83 -4.03 -16.55 -22.21
CA PRO A 83 -4.50 -17.91 -22.44
C PRO A 83 -6.02 -17.87 -22.65
N ASP A 84 -6.46 -18.42 -23.78
CA ASP A 84 -7.86 -18.80 -23.99
C ASP A 84 -8.28 -19.68 -22.83
N THR A 85 -9.29 -19.24 -22.09
CA THR A 85 -9.94 -19.99 -21.03
C THR A 85 -10.52 -21.28 -21.63
N PRO A 86 -9.98 -22.47 -21.30
CA PRO A 86 -10.74 -23.69 -21.55
C PRO A 86 -11.84 -23.72 -20.50
N ALA A 87 -13.08 -23.61 -20.96
CA ALA A 87 -14.20 -24.04 -20.14
C ALA A 87 -14.03 -25.53 -19.84
N GLY A 88 -13.92 -25.87 -18.56
CA GLY A 88 -13.87 -27.26 -18.09
C GLY A 88 -12.47 -27.75 -17.75
N GLU A 89 -11.86 -27.16 -16.72
CA GLU A 89 -11.03 -27.87 -15.74
C GLU A 89 -10.98 -26.96 -14.52
N GLU A 90 -11.68 -27.36 -13.45
CA GLU A 90 -11.58 -26.70 -12.17
C GLU A 90 -10.09 -26.55 -11.82
N PRO A 91 -9.65 -25.36 -11.39
CA PRO A 91 -8.27 -25.20 -10.93
C PRO A 91 -8.01 -26.29 -9.89
N PRO A 92 -6.85 -26.99 -9.90
CA PRO A 92 -6.51 -27.80 -8.75
C PRO A 92 -6.61 -26.86 -7.57
N GLU A 93 -7.54 -27.17 -6.65
CA GLU A 93 -7.71 -26.46 -5.40
C GLU A 93 -6.34 -26.46 -4.75
N ALA A 94 -5.59 -25.37 -4.97
CA ALA A 94 -4.53 -24.98 -4.08
C ALA A 94 -5.27 -24.72 -2.79
N ASP A 95 -5.28 -25.77 -1.97
CA ASP A 95 -6.00 -25.91 -0.72
C ASP A 95 -6.30 -24.52 -0.16
N ALA A 96 -7.55 -24.10 -0.35
CA ALA A 96 -8.09 -22.90 0.26
C ALA A 96 -8.28 -23.11 1.78
N ALA A 97 -7.57 -24.09 2.37
CA ALA A 97 -7.03 -23.99 3.71
C ALA A 97 -6.70 -22.52 3.95
N ALA A 98 -7.46 -21.94 4.87
CA ALA A 98 -7.30 -20.59 5.36
C ALA A 98 -5.81 -20.28 5.37
N ARG A 99 -5.37 -19.18 4.72
CA ARG A 99 -4.04 -18.66 5.01
C ARG A 99 -4.05 -18.41 6.51
N ASP A 100 -3.52 -19.36 7.28
CA ASP A 100 -3.59 -19.31 8.73
C ASP A 100 -2.96 -17.99 9.11
N MET A 101 -3.80 -17.11 9.64
CA MET A 101 -3.36 -15.77 9.98
C MET A 101 -2.32 -15.88 11.09
N ASP A 102 -2.32 -16.94 11.89
CA ASP A 102 -1.24 -17.26 12.84
C ASP A 102 -0.85 -18.74 12.74
N PRO A 103 0.12 -19.08 11.86
CA PRO A 103 0.68 -20.41 11.83
C PRO A 103 1.46 -20.67 13.12
N GLU A 104 1.18 -21.77 13.83
CA GLU A 104 1.79 -22.06 15.13
C GLU A 104 3.30 -22.34 15.05
N ASN A 105 3.83 -22.62 13.85
CA ASN A 105 5.22 -23.04 13.62
C ASN A 105 6.00 -22.07 12.72
N LEU A 106 6.07 -20.77 13.09
CA LEU A 106 6.95 -19.81 12.39
C LEU A 106 8.40 -19.93 12.85
N THR A 107 9.35 -19.73 11.93
CA THR A 107 10.73 -19.49 12.32
C THR A 107 10.85 -18.13 13.02
N HIS A 108 11.84 -17.97 13.90
CA HIS A 108 12.03 -16.71 14.64
C HIS A 108 12.19 -15.49 13.71
N ALA A 109 12.94 -15.65 12.60
CA ALA A 109 13.14 -14.58 11.62
C ALA A 109 11.82 -14.17 10.93
N GLU A 110 10.96 -15.13 10.62
CA GLU A 110 9.64 -14.87 10.04
C GLU A 110 8.70 -14.20 11.05
N ALA A 111 8.71 -14.64 12.30
CA ALA A 111 7.92 -14.06 13.38
C ALA A 111 8.30 -12.59 13.64
N VAL A 112 9.60 -12.27 13.67
CA VAL A 112 10.08 -10.88 13.82
C VAL A 112 9.66 -10.02 12.63
N ARG A 113 9.86 -10.51 11.40
CA ARG A 113 9.44 -9.78 10.18
C ARG A 113 7.94 -9.51 10.19
N ARG A 114 7.13 -10.48 10.60
CA ARG A 114 5.67 -10.34 10.70
C ARG A 114 5.30 -9.28 11.75
N LYS A 115 5.90 -9.34 12.94
CA LYS A 115 5.71 -8.34 14.00
C LYS A 115 6.05 -6.93 13.52
N GLU A 116 7.19 -6.76 12.86
CA GLU A 116 7.62 -5.47 12.32
C GLU A 116 6.67 -4.94 11.24
N ASN A 117 6.20 -5.82 10.34
CA ASN A 117 5.22 -5.47 9.33
C ASN A 117 3.90 -5.00 9.95
N MET A 118 3.36 -5.75 10.92
CA MET A 118 2.10 -5.41 11.59
C MET A 118 2.23 -4.12 12.40
N LEU A 119 3.36 -3.93 13.08
CA LEU A 119 3.65 -2.68 13.79
C LEU A 119 3.75 -1.49 12.83
N GLY A 120 4.33 -1.70 11.63
CA GLY A 120 4.38 -0.68 10.59
C GLY A 120 2.98 -0.28 10.11
N LEU A 121 2.08 -1.25 9.92
CA LEU A 121 0.69 -0.99 9.56
C LEU A 121 -0.07 -0.21 10.65
N LEU A 122 0.11 -0.60 11.93
CA LEU A 122 -0.52 0.11 13.05
C LEU A 122 -0.09 1.58 13.11
N ARG A 123 1.23 1.83 13.01
CA ARG A 123 1.77 3.20 13.00
C ARG A 123 1.29 4.01 11.80
N LYS A 124 1.12 3.36 10.65
CA LYS A 124 0.55 4.02 9.46
C LYS A 124 -0.90 4.45 9.73
N HIS A 125 -1.72 3.57 10.31
CA HIS A 125 -3.09 3.89 10.68
C HIS A 125 -3.15 5.05 11.70
N GLU A 126 -2.27 5.06 12.71
CA GLU A 126 -2.16 6.18 13.67
C GLU A 126 -1.79 7.50 12.98
N LEU A 127 -0.86 7.47 12.03
CA LEU A 127 -0.49 8.65 11.24
C LEU A 127 -1.64 9.13 10.36
N GLU A 128 -2.38 8.21 9.77
CA GLU A 128 -3.54 8.50 8.92
C GLU A 128 -4.70 9.12 9.72
N VAL A 129 -4.97 8.62 10.94
CA VAL A 129 -5.94 9.22 11.87
C VAL A 129 -5.47 10.60 12.34
N SER A 130 -4.21 10.76 12.72
CA SER A 130 -3.68 12.06 13.19
C SER A 130 -3.62 13.11 12.07
N ARG A 131 -3.45 12.69 10.81
CA ARG A 131 -3.61 13.54 9.62
C ARG A 131 -5.07 13.88 9.31
N ARG A 132 -6.03 13.35 10.07
CA ARG A 132 -7.48 13.50 9.85
C ARG A 132 -7.94 12.93 8.51
N GLU A 133 -7.20 11.98 7.95
CA GLU A 133 -7.63 11.25 6.75
C GLU A 133 -8.67 10.17 7.11
N TRP A 134 -8.63 9.67 8.35
CA TRP A 134 -9.52 8.63 8.86
C TRP A 134 -10.13 9.04 10.19
N VAL A 135 -11.39 8.66 10.41
CA VAL A 135 -12.13 8.85 11.65
C VAL A 135 -12.70 7.50 12.07
N ARG A 136 -12.76 7.25 13.39
CA ARG A 136 -13.38 6.04 13.93
C ARG A 136 -14.88 6.05 13.65
N VAL A 137 -15.40 4.91 13.19
CA VAL A 137 -16.82 4.76 12.87
C VAL A 137 -17.69 4.97 14.12
N GLU A 138 -17.20 4.57 15.28
CA GLU A 138 -17.89 4.73 16.56
C GLU A 138 -18.11 6.20 16.92
N ASP A 139 -17.18 7.08 16.57
CA ASP A 139 -17.29 8.51 16.85
C ASP A 139 -18.30 9.17 15.91
N VAL A 140 -18.31 8.77 14.63
CA VAL A 140 -19.34 9.19 13.66
C VAL A 140 -20.72 8.69 14.07
N ALA A 141 -20.84 7.44 14.50
CA ALA A 141 -22.10 6.86 14.92
C ALA A 141 -22.72 7.63 16.10
N LYS A 142 -21.93 7.97 17.11
CA LYS A 142 -22.38 8.78 18.26
C LYS A 142 -22.86 10.16 17.84
N LEU A 143 -22.13 10.82 16.95
CA LEU A 143 -22.49 12.14 16.45
C LEU A 143 -23.84 12.08 15.71
N VAL A 144 -23.97 11.11 14.81
CA VAL A 144 -25.19 10.89 14.02
C VAL A 144 -26.38 10.54 14.92
N GLU A 145 -26.21 9.64 15.89
CA GLU A 145 -27.26 9.26 16.84
C GLU A 145 -27.76 10.47 17.66
N HIS A 146 -26.82 11.29 18.15
CA HIS A 146 -27.14 12.54 18.83
C HIS A 146 -27.98 13.48 17.93
N ASP A 147 -27.56 13.66 16.68
CA ASP A 147 -28.23 14.58 15.76
C ASP A 147 -29.64 14.09 15.41
N TYR A 148 -29.82 12.78 15.22
CA TYR A 148 -31.15 12.17 15.05
C TYR A 148 -32.04 12.35 16.28
N ALA A 149 -31.49 12.19 17.49
CA ALA A 149 -32.23 12.42 18.72
C ALA A 149 -32.73 13.88 18.82
N THR A 150 -31.85 14.83 18.48
CA THR A 150 -32.16 16.27 18.48
C THR A 150 -33.26 16.60 17.45
N ILE A 151 -33.14 16.09 16.22
CA ILE A 151 -34.18 16.24 15.17
C ILE A 151 -35.52 15.74 15.68
N ARG A 152 -35.54 14.52 16.21
CA ARG A 152 -36.76 13.86 16.66
C ARG A 152 -37.45 14.67 17.76
N GLU A 153 -36.71 15.14 18.75
CA GLU A 153 -37.24 15.97 19.83
C GLU A 153 -37.86 17.27 19.31
N ARG A 154 -37.17 17.97 18.40
CA ARG A 154 -37.66 19.20 17.78
C ARG A 154 -38.94 18.96 16.97
N LEU A 155 -38.95 17.95 16.10
CA LEU A 155 -40.12 17.63 15.27
C LEU A 155 -41.36 17.29 16.11
N LEU A 156 -41.18 16.55 17.21
CA LEU A 156 -42.28 16.22 18.12
C LEU A 156 -42.80 17.43 18.92
N THR A 157 -42.01 18.50 19.03
CA THR A 157 -42.40 19.73 19.73
C THR A 157 -43.24 20.67 18.84
N ILE A 158 -43.09 20.59 17.51
CA ILE A 158 -43.77 21.47 16.55
C ILE A 158 -45.29 21.49 16.73
N PRO A 159 -46.00 20.33 16.83
CA PRO A 159 -47.46 20.34 16.98
C PRO A 159 -47.92 21.09 18.24
N GLY A 160 -47.22 20.93 19.37
CA GLY A 160 -47.55 21.63 20.60
C GLY A 160 -47.33 23.14 20.53
N LYS A 161 -46.30 23.58 19.79
CA LYS A 161 -46.01 25.00 19.55
C LYS A 161 -47.02 25.66 18.61
N LEU A 162 -47.38 24.97 17.52
CA LEU A 162 -48.23 25.52 16.45
C LEU A 162 -49.74 25.36 16.71
N ALA A 163 -50.16 24.37 17.49
CA ALA A 163 -51.58 24.14 17.79
C ALA A 163 -52.36 25.40 18.24
N PRO A 164 -51.88 26.22 19.19
CA PRO A 164 -52.63 27.42 19.62
C PRO A 164 -52.69 28.53 18.57
N GLU A 165 -51.71 28.63 17.67
CA GLU A 165 -51.66 29.65 16.61
C GLU A 165 -52.54 29.27 15.40
N LEU A 166 -52.78 27.97 15.22
CA LEU A 166 -53.43 27.43 14.02
C LEU A 166 -54.91 27.01 14.22
N ASP A 167 -55.47 27.13 15.42
CA ASP A 167 -56.83 26.68 15.76
C ASP A 167 -57.94 27.26 14.87
N SER A 168 -57.72 28.48 14.32
CA SER A 168 -58.66 29.14 13.39
C SER A 168 -58.04 29.48 12.02
N ALA A 169 -56.90 28.89 11.66
CA ALA A 169 -56.18 29.20 10.43
C ALA A 169 -56.72 28.43 9.22
N ASN A 170 -56.54 29.00 8.02
CA ASN A 170 -56.88 28.30 6.77
C ASN A 170 -55.80 27.26 6.41
N GLN A 171 -56.16 26.28 5.56
CA GLN A 171 -55.26 25.18 5.17
C GLN A 171 -53.91 25.66 4.61
N ALA A 172 -53.90 26.71 3.79
CA ALA A 172 -52.68 27.25 3.20
C ALA A 172 -51.74 27.88 4.25
N THR A 173 -52.32 28.52 5.27
CA THR A 173 -51.57 29.12 6.39
C THR A 173 -51.01 28.03 7.30
N ILE A 174 -51.80 26.97 7.54
CA ILE A 174 -51.35 25.79 8.31
C ILE A 174 -50.15 25.13 7.62
N GLU A 175 -50.24 24.85 6.31
CA GLU A 175 -49.14 24.22 5.58
C GLU A 175 -47.89 25.10 5.59
N THR A 176 -48.05 26.42 5.39
CA THR A 176 -46.92 27.36 5.38
C THR A 176 -46.25 27.43 6.75
N ALA A 177 -47.03 27.48 7.84
CA ALA A 177 -46.51 27.54 9.21
C ALA A 177 -45.77 26.25 9.60
N ILE A 178 -46.35 25.08 9.30
CA ILE A 178 -45.70 23.79 9.56
C ILE A 178 -44.41 23.65 8.75
N ARG A 179 -44.45 24.00 7.45
CA ARG A 179 -43.27 23.94 6.58
C ARG A 179 -42.17 24.88 7.06
N ARG A 180 -42.51 26.09 7.52
CA ARG A 180 -41.55 27.03 8.11
C ARG A 180 -40.85 26.42 9.31
N GLU A 181 -41.58 25.87 10.29
CA GLU A 181 -40.95 25.32 11.50
C GLU A 181 -40.14 24.07 11.22
N ILE A 182 -40.56 23.22 10.29
CA ILE A 182 -39.76 22.04 9.89
C ILE A 182 -38.44 22.50 9.25
N VAL A 183 -38.48 23.51 8.37
CA VAL A 183 -37.27 24.04 7.73
C VAL A 183 -36.37 24.73 8.75
N GLU A 184 -36.93 25.48 9.71
CA GLU A 184 -36.16 26.08 10.81
C GLU A 184 -35.49 25.01 11.66
N ALA A 185 -36.23 23.98 12.09
CA ALA A 185 -35.72 22.88 12.88
C ALA A 185 -34.60 22.11 12.15
N LEU A 186 -34.72 21.92 10.83
CA LEU A 186 -33.69 21.29 10.00
C LEU A 186 -32.45 22.18 9.79
N ASN A 187 -32.63 23.49 9.64
CA ASN A 187 -31.53 24.43 9.44
C ASN A 187 -30.69 24.63 10.71
N GLU A 188 -31.28 24.53 11.90
CA GLU A 188 -30.58 24.62 13.19
C GLU A 188 -29.53 23.51 13.35
N LEU A 189 -29.72 22.34 12.72
CA LEU A 189 -28.75 21.23 12.74
C LEU A 189 -27.57 21.45 11.79
N HIS A 190 -27.65 22.41 10.87
CA HIS A 190 -26.59 22.66 9.91
C HIS A 190 -25.50 23.60 10.46
N ASP A 191 -25.57 24.04 11.73
CA ASP A 191 -24.60 24.99 12.28
C ASP A 191 -23.20 24.36 12.43
N PRO A 192 -22.21 24.77 11.60
CA PRO A 192 -20.85 24.26 11.71
C PRO A 192 -20.15 24.69 13.01
N ALA A 193 -20.63 25.73 13.70
CA ALA A 193 -20.08 26.16 15.00
C ALA A 193 -20.41 25.16 16.12
N GLY A 194 -21.59 24.52 16.06
CA GLY A 194 -21.97 23.44 16.96
C GLY A 194 -21.09 22.19 16.80
N LEU A 195 -20.63 21.93 15.57
CA LEU A 195 -19.69 20.85 15.25
C LEU A 195 -18.27 21.17 15.74
N ALA A 196 -17.79 22.41 15.58
CA ALA A 196 -16.45 22.82 15.99
C ALA A 196 -16.28 22.94 17.52
N GLY A 197 -17.31 23.42 18.25
CA GLY A 197 -17.29 23.52 19.71
C GLY A 197 -17.32 22.17 20.43
N ARG A 198 -17.88 21.13 19.81
CA ARG A 198 -17.97 19.77 20.39
C ARG A 198 -16.77 18.87 20.10
N ALA A 199 -16.00 19.18 19.05
CA ALA A 199 -14.74 18.49 18.78
C ALA A 199 -13.65 18.81 19.82
N GLY A 200 -13.75 19.95 20.52
CA GLY A 200 -12.76 20.40 21.50
C GLY A 200 -12.90 19.81 22.91
N SER A 201 -14.04 19.22 23.26
CA SER A 201 -14.31 18.73 24.64
C SER A 201 -14.02 17.23 24.84
N GLY A 202 -13.59 16.52 23.80
CA GLY A 202 -13.41 15.05 23.82
C GLY A 202 -11.99 14.54 24.12
N ASP A 203 -10.98 15.40 24.29
CA ASP A 203 -9.56 14.98 24.25
C ASP A 203 -8.74 15.22 25.56
N GLU A 204 -9.33 15.71 26.66
CA GLU A 204 -8.57 15.96 27.90
C GLU A 204 -8.58 14.82 28.94
N ALA A 205 -9.16 13.65 28.63
CA ALA A 205 -9.32 12.56 29.59
C ALA A 205 -8.68 11.22 29.17
N ALA A 206 -7.45 11.23 28.68
CA ALA A 206 -6.64 10.00 28.63
C ALA A 206 -5.13 10.27 28.56
N GLY A 207 -4.42 10.05 29.68
CA GLY A 207 -2.99 9.74 29.64
C GLY A 207 -2.05 10.65 30.41
N GLY A 208 -2.30 10.89 31.70
CA GLY A 208 -1.22 11.30 32.61
C GLY A 208 -0.38 10.07 32.99
N PRO A 209 0.93 9.99 32.68
CA PRO A 209 1.76 8.91 33.19
C PRO A 209 2.02 9.14 34.68
N GLY A 210 1.46 8.28 35.52
CA GLY A 210 1.76 8.20 36.94
C GLY A 210 3.25 7.88 37.14
N GLY A 211 3.99 8.86 37.68
CA GLY A 211 5.31 8.64 38.23
C GLY A 211 5.18 7.78 39.49
N ALA A 212 5.48 6.49 39.38
CA ALA A 212 5.72 5.64 40.53
C ALA A 212 7.17 5.88 41.01
N GLU A 213 7.20 6.64 42.10
CA GLU A 213 8.26 6.90 43.05
C GLU A 213 9.15 5.69 43.37
N ALA A 214 10.46 5.94 43.38
CA ALA A 214 11.49 5.02 43.84
C ALA A 214 11.45 4.90 45.37
N ALA A 215 11.41 3.66 45.86
CA ALA A 215 11.77 3.32 47.24
C ALA A 215 12.40 1.92 47.27
N ALA A 216 13.74 1.90 47.28
CA ALA A 216 14.61 0.92 47.95
C ALA A 216 16.08 1.27 47.66
#